data_AF-A0A838V1D7-F1
#
_entry.id   AF-A0A838V1D7-F1
#
_cell.length_a   1.000
_cell.length_b   1.000
_cell.length_c   1.000
_cell.angle_alpha   90.00
_cell.angle_beta   90.00
_cell.angle_gamma   90.00
#
_symmetry.space_group_name_H-M   'P 1'
#
loop_
_entity.id
_entity.type
_entity.pdbx_description
1 polymer ?
#
loop_
_entity_poly.entity_id
_entity_poly.type
_entity_poly.pdbx_seq_one_letter_code
_entity_poly.pdbx_strand_id
1 'polypeptide(L)'
;SLWEDPRVPNYTDPHFERTEDFILAPGIVIAVEPMVNQASGEVRVTNDHWTIVACDGLPSAHFEHTIAMTAAGPQILTSGPHGEGWALPSTAI
;
A
#
# COMPACT_ATOMS: atom_id res chain seq x y z
N SER A 1 -5.75 14.82 11.45
CA SER A 1 -4.98 14.43 10.26
C SER A 1 -5.66 13.21 9.65
N LEU A 2 -5.64 13.02 8.32
CA LEU A 2 -6.10 11.76 7.69
C LEU A 2 -5.00 10.69 7.70
N TRP A 3 -3.73 11.12 7.70
CA TRP A 3 -2.55 10.26 7.70
C TRP A 3 -1.79 10.41 9.02
N GLU A 4 -1.34 9.28 9.58
CA GLU A 4 -0.51 9.19 10.78
C GLU A 4 0.59 8.14 10.57
N ASP A 5 1.63 8.15 11.42
CA ASP A 5 2.67 7.14 11.40
C ASP A 5 2.08 5.74 11.74
N PRO A 6 2.65 4.64 11.22
CA PRO A 6 3.90 4.55 10.44
C PRO A 6 3.70 4.78 8.94
N ARG A 7 4.78 5.21 8.27
CA ARG A 7 4.85 5.20 6.80
C ARG A 7 5.10 3.79 6.30
N VAL A 8 4.39 3.38 5.23
CA VAL A 8 4.52 2.06 4.62
C VAL A 8 4.91 2.22 3.14
N PRO A 9 6.21 2.39 2.82
CA PRO A 9 6.66 2.52 1.44
C PRO A 9 6.44 1.20 0.66
N ASN A 10 5.94 1.32 -0.57
CA ASN A 10 5.72 0.17 -1.48
C ASN A 10 6.99 -0.23 -2.27
N TYR A 11 8.17 0.20 -1.82
CA TYR A 11 9.47 -0.10 -2.41
C TYR A 11 10.52 -0.24 -1.31
N THR A 12 11.64 -0.87 -1.64
CA THR A 12 12.73 -1.08 -0.68
C THR A 12 13.82 -0.04 -0.87
N ASP A 13 14.31 0.51 0.24
CA ASP A 13 15.52 1.31 0.32
C ASP A 13 16.29 0.85 1.57
N PRO A 14 17.60 0.55 1.49
CA PRO A 14 18.40 0.16 2.65
C PRO A 14 18.38 1.17 3.81
N HIS A 15 17.99 2.43 3.55
CA HIS A 15 17.78 3.45 4.57
C HIS A 15 16.57 3.15 5.47
N PHE A 16 15.46 2.67 4.89
CA PHE A 16 14.23 2.39 5.64
C PHE A 16 14.45 1.32 6.69
N GLU A 17 15.13 0.23 6.32
CA GLU A 17 15.46 -0.88 7.23
C GLU A 17 16.28 -0.43 8.45
N ARG A 18 17.00 0.70 8.34
CA ARG A 18 17.87 1.21 9.40
C ARG A 18 17.21 2.26 10.29
N THR A 19 16.21 2.97 9.78
CA THR A 19 15.75 4.23 10.40
C THR A 19 14.24 4.40 10.47
N GLU A 20 13.47 3.72 9.61
CA GLU A 20 12.02 3.89 9.47
C GLU A 20 11.24 2.57 9.64
N ASP A 21 11.93 1.50 10.06
CA ASP A 21 11.30 0.20 10.31
C ASP A 21 10.41 0.24 11.56
N PHE A 22 9.35 -0.57 11.57
CA PHE A 22 8.37 -0.62 12.65
C PHE A 22 7.84 -2.04 12.87
N ILE A 23 7.43 -2.31 14.10
CA ILE A 23 6.92 -3.64 14.48
C ILE A 23 5.45 -3.74 14.07
N LEU A 24 5.12 -4.78 13.30
CA LEU A 24 3.73 -5.19 13.10
C LEU A 24 3.19 -5.84 14.38
N ALA A 25 2.51 -5.04 15.21
CA ALA A 25 1.94 -5.46 16.47
C ALA A 25 0.43 -5.23 16.52
N PRO A 26 -0.33 -6.02 17.31
CA PRO A 26 -1.75 -5.81 17.51
C PRO A 26 -2.07 -4.36 17.93
N GLY A 27 -3.10 -3.78 17.29
CA GLY A 27 -3.54 -2.40 17.54
C GLY A 27 -3.11 -1.38 16.48
N ILE A 28 -2.20 -1.75 15.58
CA ILE A 28 -1.82 -0.92 14.43
C ILE A 28 -2.77 -1.18 13.26
N VAL A 29 -3.15 -0.12 12.54
CA VAL A 29 -3.89 -0.18 11.28
C VAL A 29 -3.06 0.53 10.21
N ILE A 30 -2.82 -0.15 9.09
CA ILE A 30 -2.02 0.39 7.98
C ILE A 30 -2.77 0.29 6.65
N ALA A 31 -2.44 1.20 5.74
CA ALA A 31 -2.74 1.04 4.33
C ALA A 31 -1.59 0.29 3.64
N VAL A 32 -1.93 -0.66 2.78
CA VAL A 32 -1.01 -1.26 1.80
C VAL A 32 -1.55 -0.90 0.43
N GLU A 33 -0.86 0.00 -0.25
CA GLU A 33 -1.38 0.76 -1.41
C GLU A 33 -0.41 0.81 -2.62
N PRO A 34 0.02 -0.34 -3.17
CA PRO A 34 1.01 -0.35 -4.23
C PRO A 34 0.51 0.29 -5.53
N MET A 35 1.29 1.26 -6.01
CA MET A 35 1.19 1.80 -7.37
C MET A 35 2.33 1.20 -8.22
N VAL A 36 1.98 0.58 -9.35
CA VAL A 36 2.94 -0.11 -10.21
C VAL A 36 2.87 0.46 -11.63
N ASN A 37 4.00 1.00 -12.09
CA ASN A 37 4.18 1.49 -13.45
C ASN A 37 4.63 0.35 -14.39
N GLN A 38 4.24 0.43 -15.67
CA GLN A 38 4.59 -0.60 -16.67
C GLN A 38 6.10 -0.75 -16.92
N ALA A 39 6.89 0.33 -16.78
CA ALA A 39 8.33 0.29 -17.05
C ALA A 39 9.16 0.93 -15.92
N SER A 40 9.29 2.26 -15.88
CA SER A 40 10.09 2.95 -14.85
C SER A 40 9.23 3.35 -13.65
N GLY A 41 9.81 3.33 -12.45
CA GLY A 41 9.19 3.87 -11.23
C GLY A 41 9.20 5.41 -11.16
N GLU A 42 9.79 6.10 -12.14
CA GLU A 42 9.85 7.56 -12.15
C GLU A 42 8.50 8.20 -12.41
N VAL A 43 8.15 9.19 -11.57
CA VAL A 43 6.89 9.93 -11.64
C VAL A 43 7.13 11.44 -11.56
N ARG A 44 6.14 12.20 -12.02
CA ARG A 44 6.09 13.66 -11.85
C ARG A 44 4.70 14.14 -11.47
N VAL A 45 4.65 15.21 -10.69
CA VAL A 45 3.41 15.94 -10.40
C VAL A 45 3.11 16.86 -11.58
N THR A 46 1.86 16.92 -12.02
CA THR A 46 1.43 17.84 -13.08
C THR A 46 1.27 19.27 -12.55
N ASN A 47 0.95 20.20 -13.46
CA ASN A 47 0.72 21.61 -13.11
C ASN A 47 -0.56 21.84 -12.29
N ASP A 48 -1.40 20.82 -12.07
CA ASP A 48 -2.57 20.93 -11.18
C ASP A 48 -2.21 20.69 -9.70
N HIS A 49 -0.96 20.30 -9.41
CA HIS A 49 -0.43 20.01 -8.08
C HIS A 49 -1.03 18.79 -7.36
N TRP A 50 -1.80 17.94 -8.06
CA TRP A 50 -2.46 16.75 -7.52
C TRP A 50 -2.16 15.50 -8.34
N THR A 51 -2.28 15.59 -9.66
CA THR A 51 -2.14 14.43 -10.54
C THR A 51 -0.68 14.00 -10.62
N ILE A 52 -0.43 12.73 -10.29
CA ILE A 52 0.87 12.09 -10.44
C ILE A 52 0.80 11.22 -11.70
N VAL A 53 1.78 11.38 -12.59
CA VAL A 53 1.90 10.59 -13.82
C VAL A 53 3.27 9.94 -13.94
N ALA A 54 3.33 8.76 -14.54
CA ALA A 54 4.59 8.14 -14.93
C ALA A 54 5.33 9.04 -15.94
N CYS A 55 6.65 9.20 -15.76
CA CYS A 55 7.46 10.06 -16.62
C CYS A 55 7.52 9.56 -18.08
N ASP A 56 7.42 8.25 -18.29
CA ASP A 56 7.40 7.61 -19.60
C ASP A 56 6.02 7.63 -20.30
N GLY A 57 4.97 8.08 -19.59
CA GLY A 57 3.60 8.15 -20.10
C GLY A 57 2.91 6.80 -20.30
N LEU A 58 3.51 5.70 -19.83
CA LEU A 58 2.93 4.37 -19.91
C LEU A 58 1.89 4.14 -18.80
N PRO A 59 1.01 3.13 -18.93
CA PRO A 59 0.03 2.79 -17.92
C PRO A 59 0.62 2.50 -16.53
N SER A 60 -0.14 2.86 -15.51
CA SER A 60 0.07 2.48 -14.10
C SER A 60 -1.19 1.80 -13.57
N ALA A 61 -1.01 0.88 -12.63
CA ALA A 61 -2.09 0.30 -11.84
C ALA A 61 -1.93 0.69 -10.37
N HIS A 62 -3.03 0.81 -9.65
CA HIS A 62 -3.05 1.06 -8.21
C HIS A 62 -4.09 0.16 -7.56
N PHE A 63 -3.76 -0.36 -6.39
CA PHE A 63 -4.71 -1.04 -5.53
C PHE A 63 -4.39 -0.74 -4.06
N GLU A 64 -5.41 -0.68 -3.20
CA GLU A 64 -5.25 -0.42 -1.77
C GLU A 64 -6.13 -1.31 -0.88
N HIS A 65 -5.55 -1.80 0.22
CA HIS A 65 -6.29 -2.33 1.36
C HIS A 65 -5.89 -1.67 2.68
N THR A 66 -6.89 -1.48 3.55
CA THR A 66 -6.67 -1.14 4.96
C THR A 66 -6.63 -2.42 5.78
N ILE A 67 -5.57 -2.62 6.55
CA ILE A 67 -5.29 -3.85 7.28
C ILE A 67 -5.08 -3.53 8.75
N ALA A 68 -5.86 -4.16 9.63
CA ALA A 68 -5.66 -4.11 11.07
C ALA A 68 -4.81 -5.28 11.54
N MET A 69 -3.74 -5.01 12.28
CA MET A 69 -3.03 -6.04 13.03
C MET A 69 -3.83 -6.36 14.29
N THR A 70 -4.25 -7.60 14.44
CA THR A 70 -4.98 -8.09 15.63
C THR A 70 -4.19 -9.16 16.35
N ALA A 71 -4.59 -9.50 17.58
CA ALA A 71 -3.98 -10.61 18.32
C ALA A 71 -4.18 -11.98 17.64
N ALA A 72 -5.17 -12.10 16.75
CA ALA A 72 -5.45 -13.31 15.98
C ALA A 72 -4.77 -13.32 14.60
N GLY A 73 -4.07 -12.24 14.23
CA GLY A 73 -3.45 -12.06 12.92
C GLY A 73 -3.97 -10.81 12.18
N PRO A 74 -3.47 -10.56 10.96
CA PRO A 74 -3.91 -9.43 10.14
C PRO A 74 -5.35 -9.61 9.65
N GLN A 75 -6.15 -8.55 9.72
CA GLN A 75 -7.52 -8.51 9.19
C GLN A 75 -7.64 -7.42 8.13
N ILE A 76 -8.10 -7.78 6.94
CA ILE A 76 -8.38 -6.83 5.86
C ILE A 76 -9.75 -6.19 6.13
N LEU A 77 -9.77 -4.88 6.38
CA LEU A 77 -10.99 -4.15 6.73
C LEU A 77 -11.80 -3.72 5.50
N THR A 78 -11.17 -3.67 4.34
CA THR A 78 -11.78 -3.22 3.07
C THR A 78 -12.00 -4.36 2.07
N SER A 79 -12.10 -5.59 2.55
CA SER A 79 -12.48 -6.75 1.73
C SER A 79 -13.93 -6.64 1.22
N GLY A 80 -14.24 -7.39 0.17
CA GLY A 80 -15.61 -7.53 -0.32
C GLY A 80 -16.55 -8.20 0.70
N PRO A 81 -17.87 -8.18 0.46
CA PRO A 81 -18.90 -8.65 1.40
C PRO A 81 -18.77 -10.12 1.82
N HIS A 82 -17.97 -10.92 1.11
CA HIS A 82 -17.72 -12.33 1.40
C HIS A 82 -16.32 -12.59 1.99
N GLY A 83 -15.59 -11.55 2.40
CA GLY A 83 -14.22 -11.68 2.91
C GLY A 83 -13.19 -12.00 1.83
N GLU A 84 -13.62 -12.06 0.57
CA GLU A 84 -12.75 -12.21 -0.59
C GLU A 84 -11.93 -10.93 -0.76
N GLY A 85 -10.61 -11.05 -0.61
CA GLY A 85 -9.72 -10.12 -1.28
C GLY A 85 -9.93 -10.32 -2.78
N TRP A 86 -10.26 -9.27 -3.50
CA TRP A 86 -10.48 -9.24 -4.96
C TRP A 86 -9.35 -9.90 -5.79
N ALA A 87 -8.19 -10.19 -5.19
CA ALA A 87 -7.02 -10.81 -5.81
C ALA A 87 -6.71 -12.26 -5.38
N LEU A 88 -7.41 -12.85 -4.40
CA LEU A 88 -7.13 -14.24 -3.97
C LEU A 88 -8.40 -15.11 -4.03
N PRO A 89 -8.37 -16.27 -4.71
CA PRO A 89 -9.45 -17.24 -4.55
C PRO A 89 -9.53 -17.69 -3.09
N SER A 90 -10.75 -17.99 -2.64
CA SER A 90 -11.11 -18.33 -1.25
C SER A 90 -10.39 -19.54 -0.63
N THR A 91 -9.42 -20.13 -1.33
CA THR A 91 -8.65 -21.32 -0.96
C THR A 91 -7.19 -21.04 -0.59
N ALA A 92 -6.77 -19.77 -0.50
CA ALA A 92 -5.38 -19.38 -0.23
C ALA A 92 -5.04 -19.08 1.26
N ILE A 93 -5.87 -19.52 2.21
CA ILE A 93 -5.59 -19.45 3.66
C ILE A 93 -5.60 -20.86 4.25
#